data_AF-A0A7S2UQL1-F1
#
_entry.id   AF-A0A7S2UQL1-F1
#
_cell.length_a   1.000
_cell.length_b   1.000
_cell.length_c   1.000
_cell.angle_alpha   90.00
_cell.angle_beta   90.00
_cell.angle_gamma   90.00
#
_symmetry.space_group_name_H-M   'P 1'
#
loop_
_entity.id
_entity.type
_entity.pdbx_description
1 polymer ?
#
loop_
_entity_poly.entity_id
_entity_poly.type
_entity_poly.pdbx_seq_one_letter_code
_entity_poly.pdbx_strand_id
1 'polypeptide(L)'
;SKDEPVISFEDWEKERKEKLENEKNAKKKAKKEAQEVERLAAKASRKDDSDASDDELTKSEMAMLRGYKKTSDGRTTSYFSREQTASEKALLGDITPQRVEATTTASSYENGQTPVSTPGSSASTPTVASSSAWNQAGTWEERNTTEWCTSRLSSRIETTLTTTESFTGRVEKVSELNGDASVAMTNGKKRYIFDYNAEVTYEIVDQSDDVVATGTMKLPDICSGVTNEDLEVVILGWKKAPSENMEQVTECRTELSHEIRKSVLTFVQEFNSFY
;
A
#
# COMPACT_ATOMS: atom_id res chain seq x y z
N SER A 1 -25.74 43.12 58.28
CA SER A 1 -24.69 44.03 57.78
C SER A 1 -23.52 43.19 57.33
N LYS A 2 -23.07 43.36 56.09
CA LYS A 2 -21.85 42.71 55.58
C LYS A 2 -20.71 43.70 55.80
N ASP A 3 -19.81 43.39 56.72
CA ASP A 3 -18.58 44.15 56.95
C ASP A 3 -17.61 43.84 55.81
N GLU A 4 -17.51 44.78 54.86
CA GLU A 4 -16.44 44.78 53.87
C GLU A 4 -15.17 45.31 54.55
N PRO A 5 -14.02 44.61 54.46
CA PRO A 5 -12.78 45.11 55.03
C PRO A 5 -12.35 46.36 54.25
N VAL A 6 -12.45 47.51 54.91
CA VAL A 6 -11.87 48.76 54.43
C VAL A 6 -10.36 48.57 54.39
N ILE A 7 -9.81 48.31 53.20
CA ILE A 7 -8.36 48.28 52.98
C ILE A 7 -7.84 49.65 53.38
N SER A 8 -7.00 49.69 54.40
CA SER A 8 -6.41 50.93 54.90
C SER A 8 -5.61 51.60 53.77
N PHE A 9 -5.68 52.93 53.70
CA PHE A 9 -4.93 53.72 52.72
C PHE A 9 -3.41 53.40 52.74
N GLU A 10 -2.88 53.03 53.92
CA GLU A 10 -1.49 52.59 54.10
C GLU A 10 -1.17 51.26 53.39
N ASP A 11 -2.11 50.30 53.39
CA ASP A 11 -1.92 49.00 52.71
C ASP A 11 -2.00 49.17 51.19
N TRP A 12 -2.90 50.03 50.71
CA TRP A 12 -3.01 50.35 49.27
C TRP A 12 -1.76 51.06 48.74
N GLU A 13 -1.19 51.98 49.52
CA GLU A 13 0.04 52.69 49.14
C GLU A 13 1.27 51.75 49.12
N LYS A 14 1.32 50.78 50.05
CA LYS A 14 2.35 49.75 50.10
C LYS A 14 2.32 48.82 48.89
N GLU A 15 1.14 48.31 48.53
CA GLU A 15 0.96 47.42 47.36
C GLU A 15 1.35 48.13 46.05
N ARG A 16 0.96 49.40 45.92
CA ARG A 16 1.34 50.23 44.75
C ARG A 16 2.85 50.46 44.67
N LYS A 17 3.52 50.66 45.80
CA LYS A 17 4.98 50.85 45.85
C LYS A 17 5.72 49.56 45.48
N GLU A 18 5.26 48.42 45.98
CA GLU A 18 5.82 47.10 45.67
C GLU A 18 5.65 46.75 44.18
N LYS A 19 4.48 47.03 43.60
CA LYS A 19 4.21 46.83 42.18
C LYS A 19 5.13 47.68 41.30
N LEU A 20 5.37 48.94 41.69
CA LEU A 20 6.24 49.86 40.97
C LEU A 20 7.72 49.47 41.10
N GLU A 21 8.14 48.91 42.23
CA GLU A 21 9.49 48.37 42.43
C GLU A 21 9.71 47.09 41.61
N ASN A 22 8.72 46.20 41.57
CA ASN A 22 8.79 44.97 40.77
C ASN A 22 8.83 45.28 39.26
N GLU A 23 8.05 46.26 38.80
CA GLU A 23 8.08 46.70 37.40
C GLU A 23 9.43 47.36 37.04
N LYS A 24 10.01 48.14 37.95
CA LYS A 24 11.37 48.70 37.77
C LYS A 24 12.43 47.60 37.69
N ASN A 25 12.34 46.57 38.53
CA ASN A 25 13.26 45.43 38.51
C ASN A 25 13.11 44.60 37.22
N ALA A 26 11.88 44.37 36.75
CA ALA A 26 11.62 43.69 35.48
C ALA A 26 12.18 44.47 34.28
N LYS A 27 11.97 45.79 34.22
CA LYS A 27 12.53 46.67 33.17
C LYS A 27 14.06 46.68 33.20
N LYS A 28 14.67 46.68 34.39
CA LYS A 28 16.13 46.62 34.55
C LYS A 28 16.71 45.28 34.10
N LYS A 29 16.01 44.17 34.35
CA LYS A 29 16.39 42.83 33.89
C LYS A 29 16.31 42.71 32.37
N ALA A 30 15.18 43.13 31.77
CA ALA A 30 15.00 43.11 30.31
C ALA A 30 16.05 43.98 29.59
N LYS A 31 16.39 45.15 30.13
CA LYS A 31 17.44 46.02 29.56
C LYS A 31 18.83 45.37 29.62
N LYS A 32 19.15 44.62 30.68
CA LYS A 32 20.41 43.87 30.79
C LYS A 32 20.47 42.71 29.78
N GLU A 33 19.38 41.96 29.65
CA GLU A 33 19.29 40.85 28.68
C GLU A 33 19.42 41.35 27.24
N ALA A 34 18.75 42.45 26.88
CA ALA A 34 18.88 43.06 25.55
C ALA A 34 20.32 43.53 25.26
N GLN A 35 20.98 44.16 26.23
CA GLN A 35 22.37 44.62 26.07
C GLN A 35 23.37 43.46 25.95
N GLU A 36 23.10 42.32 26.59
CA GLU A 36 23.91 41.11 26.48
C GLU A 36 23.75 40.43 25.11
N VAL A 37 22.52 40.35 24.59
CA VAL A 37 22.26 39.84 23.23
C VAL A 37 22.96 40.71 22.19
N GLU A 38 22.92 42.04 22.33
CA GLU A 38 23.61 42.97 21.43
C GLU A 38 25.14 42.82 21.51
N ARG A 39 25.69 42.62 22.72
CA ARG A 39 27.14 42.37 22.92
C ARG A 39 27.58 41.06 22.25
N LEU A 40 26.77 40.00 22.34
CA LEU A 40 27.05 38.70 21.71
C LEU A 40 26.97 38.79 20.19
N ALA A 41 25.96 39.48 19.64
CA ALA A 41 25.83 39.71 18.20
C ALA A 41 27.02 40.51 17.64
N ALA A 42 27.45 41.56 18.34
CA ALA A 42 28.63 42.33 17.94
C ALA A 42 29.92 41.48 17.98
N LYS A 43 30.07 40.58 18.96
CA LYS A 43 31.23 39.68 19.06
C LYS A 43 31.22 38.61 17.96
N ALA A 44 30.05 38.11 17.57
CA ALA A 44 29.90 37.19 16.44
C ALA A 44 30.26 37.85 15.10
N SER A 45 29.87 39.11 14.88
CA SER A 45 30.17 39.83 13.62
C SER A 45 31.66 40.18 13.42
N ARG A 46 32.48 40.12 14.48
CA ARG A 46 33.92 40.43 14.42
C ARG A 46 34.81 39.21 14.17
N LYS A 47 34.25 38.00 14.10
CA LYS A 47 35.02 36.74 14.01
C LYS A 47 34.93 36.07 12.63
N ASP A 48 34.76 36.86 11.55
CA ASP A 48 34.74 36.34 10.17
C ASP A 48 36.07 36.53 9.42
N ASP A 49 37.11 37.07 10.06
CA ASP A 49 38.40 37.29 9.40
C ASP A 49 39.59 36.97 10.33
N SER A 50 39.79 35.68 10.64
CA SER A 50 41.13 35.11 10.88
C SER A 50 41.07 33.60 11.14
N ASP A 51 41.88 32.91 10.35
CA ASP A 51 42.24 31.50 10.28
C ASP A 51 42.72 30.84 11.61
N ALA A 52 42.47 29.53 11.68
CA ALA A 52 43.08 28.46 12.47
C ALA A 52 43.17 28.52 14.03
N SER A 53 42.74 27.38 14.59
CA SER A 53 43.22 26.70 15.81
C SER A 53 42.38 26.83 17.10
N ASP A 54 41.99 25.64 17.57
CA ASP A 54 41.71 25.26 18.97
C ASP A 54 40.61 26.03 19.72
N ASP A 55 39.45 25.39 19.93
CA ASP A 55 38.62 25.70 21.08
C ASP A 55 37.62 24.56 21.36
N GLU A 56 37.91 23.84 22.42
CA GLU A 56 37.03 22.87 23.07
C GLU A 56 35.69 23.55 23.39
N LEU A 57 34.62 23.13 22.70
CA LEU A 57 33.24 23.61 22.95
C LEU A 57 32.91 23.47 24.43
N THR A 58 32.51 24.56 25.08
CA THR A 58 32.17 24.51 26.49
C THR A 58 31.04 23.50 26.72
N LYS A 59 31.05 22.83 27.88
CA LYS A 59 30.05 21.79 28.24
C LYS A 59 28.59 22.27 28.12
N SER A 60 28.38 23.58 28.23
CA SER A 60 27.10 24.26 28.02
C SER A 60 26.72 24.40 26.54
N GLU A 61 27.69 24.69 25.66
CA GLU A 61 27.46 24.80 24.21
C GLU A 61 27.23 23.43 23.58
N MET A 62 27.95 22.40 24.02
CA MET A 62 27.70 21.03 23.55
C MET A 62 26.35 20.46 24.01
N ALA A 63 25.79 20.99 25.10
CA ALA A 63 24.44 20.65 25.58
C ALA A 63 23.32 21.30 24.74
N MET A 64 23.58 22.43 24.07
CA MET A 64 22.61 23.10 23.19
C MET A 64 22.69 22.63 21.73
N LEU A 65 23.80 21.98 21.31
CA LEU A 65 24.05 21.67 19.89
C LEU A 65 23.46 20.34 19.39
N ARG A 66 22.96 19.47 20.27
CA ARG A 66 22.32 18.21 19.86
C ARG A 66 20.87 18.25 20.29
N GLY A 67 19.97 18.66 19.39
CA GLY A 67 18.61 18.15 19.14
C GLY A 67 17.68 17.76 20.31
N TYR A 68 18.06 18.01 21.55
CA TYR A 68 17.49 17.46 22.76
C TYR A 68 17.33 18.57 23.78
N LYS A 69 16.14 18.63 24.37
CA LYS A 69 15.80 19.50 25.49
C LYS A 69 15.67 18.67 26.76
N LYS A 70 15.75 19.33 27.91
CA LYS A 70 15.37 18.73 29.20
C LYS A 70 13.88 18.96 29.43
N THR A 71 13.14 17.91 29.78
CA THR A 71 11.75 17.99 30.26
C THR A 71 11.70 18.63 31.65
N SER A 72 10.52 19.05 32.10
CA SER A 72 10.33 19.56 33.48
C SER A 72 10.70 18.54 34.55
N ASP A 73 10.69 17.25 34.19
CA ASP A 73 11.08 16.09 35.01
C ASP A 73 12.59 15.77 34.91
N GLY A 74 13.39 16.61 34.25
CA GLY A 74 14.86 16.46 34.12
C GLY A 74 15.34 15.43 33.09
N ARG A 75 14.42 14.76 32.39
CA ARG A 75 14.73 13.78 31.33
C ARG A 75 15.17 14.48 30.05
N THR A 76 16.24 14.00 29.42
CA THR A 76 16.64 14.47 28.09
C THR A 76 15.71 13.88 27.04
N THR A 77 15.05 14.72 26.25
CA THR A 77 14.13 14.31 25.18
C THR A 77 14.37 15.12 23.91
N SER A 78 14.00 14.61 22.74
CA SER A 78 14.18 15.34 21.48
C SER A 78 13.34 16.63 21.44
N TYR A 79 13.77 17.66 20.71
CA TYR A 79 12.96 18.88 20.50
C TYR A 79 11.58 18.59 19.90
N PHE A 80 11.42 17.49 19.17
CA PHE A 80 10.15 17.05 18.59
C PHE A 80 9.23 16.34 19.59
N SER A 81 9.68 16.13 20.83
CA SER A 81 8.85 15.54 21.88
C SER A 81 8.04 16.63 22.59
N ARG A 82 6.74 16.66 22.29
CA ARG A 82 5.76 17.50 22.99
C ARG A 82 5.38 16.87 24.32
N GLU A 83 5.46 17.64 25.39
CA GLU A 83 4.96 17.24 26.70
C GLU A 83 3.46 17.49 26.71
N GLN A 84 2.67 16.43 26.90
CA GLN A 84 1.24 16.56 27.09
C GLN A 84 0.97 17.02 28.52
N THR A 85 0.25 18.14 28.64
CA THR A 85 -0.22 18.65 29.93
C THR A 85 -1.14 17.63 30.61
N ALA A 86 -1.28 17.70 31.94
CA ALA A 86 -2.16 16.79 32.67
C ALA A 86 -3.60 16.78 32.13
N SER A 87 -4.08 17.93 31.65
CA SER A 87 -5.39 18.08 30.99
C SER A 87 -5.43 17.43 29.60
N GLU A 88 -4.40 17.59 28.77
CA GLU A 88 -4.31 16.88 27.47
C GLU A 88 -4.23 15.35 27.67
N LYS A 89 -3.49 14.90 28.69
CA LYS A 89 -3.34 13.48 29.02
C LYS A 89 -4.64 12.87 29.56
N ALA A 90 -5.42 13.63 30.33
CA ALA A 90 -6.76 13.24 30.77
C ALA A 90 -7.76 13.17 29.62
N LEU A 91 -7.65 14.05 28.63
CA LEU A 91 -8.49 14.05 27.43
C LEU A 91 -8.15 12.90 26.47
N LEU A 92 -6.87 12.55 26.36
CA LEU A 92 -6.40 11.47 25.49
C LEU A 92 -6.75 10.07 26.04
N GLY A 93 -6.96 9.95 27.35
CA GLY A 93 -7.33 8.69 28.00
C GLY A 93 -6.21 7.64 27.90
N ASP A 94 -6.59 6.36 27.99
CA ASP A 94 -5.67 5.25 27.79
C ASP A 94 -5.60 4.87 26.31
N ILE A 95 -4.55 5.34 25.63
CA ILE A 95 -4.25 5.00 24.25
C ILE A 95 -3.29 3.82 24.12
N THR A 96 -3.01 3.07 25.21
CA THR A 96 -2.15 1.90 25.08
C THR A 96 -2.81 0.89 24.14
N PRO A 97 -2.08 0.38 23.12
CA PRO A 97 -2.61 -0.61 22.21
C PRO A 97 -3.09 -1.83 23.00
N GLN A 98 -4.40 -2.06 23.03
CA GLN A 98 -4.96 -3.22 23.69
C GLN A 98 -4.73 -4.46 22.81
N ARG A 99 -4.29 -5.55 23.43
CA ARG A 99 -4.19 -6.85 22.77
C ARG A 99 -5.60 -7.31 22.41
N VAL A 100 -5.86 -7.52 21.12
CA VAL A 100 -7.13 -8.09 20.65
C VAL A 100 -7.14 -9.58 21.00
N GLU A 101 -7.72 -9.92 22.15
CA GLU A 101 -8.15 -11.29 22.43
C GLU A 101 -9.25 -11.64 21.44
N ALA A 102 -9.19 -12.80 20.78
CA ALA A 102 -10.28 -13.29 19.96
C ALA A 102 -11.46 -13.66 20.88
N THR A 103 -12.25 -12.66 21.27
CA THR A 103 -13.42 -12.88 22.12
C THR A 103 -14.55 -13.40 21.24
N THR A 104 -14.70 -14.72 21.23
CA THR A 104 -15.95 -15.39 20.88
C THR A 104 -17.00 -14.94 21.89
N THR A 105 -17.78 -13.90 21.58
CA THR A 105 -19.01 -13.58 22.33
C THR A 105 -20.15 -13.44 21.35
N ALA A 106 -20.82 -14.57 21.12
CA ALA A 106 -22.18 -14.62 20.64
C ALA A 106 -23.05 -13.79 21.61
N SER A 107 -23.63 -12.72 21.09
CA SER A 107 -24.69 -11.99 21.78
C SER A 107 -25.99 -12.77 21.64
N SER A 108 -26.65 -12.89 22.77
CA SER A 108 -27.97 -13.44 23.04
C SER A 108 -29.07 -13.04 22.05
N TYR A 109 -29.72 -14.05 21.49
CA TYR A 109 -31.17 -14.05 21.25
C TYR A 109 -31.72 -15.41 21.68
N GLU A 110 -32.68 -15.36 22.59
CA GLU A 110 -33.48 -16.48 23.06
C GLU A 110 -34.14 -17.20 21.88
N ASN A 111 -33.86 -18.49 21.71
CA ASN A 111 -34.95 -19.45 21.61
C ASN A 111 -34.44 -20.83 22.02
N GLY A 112 -35.19 -21.48 22.92
CA GLY A 112 -34.82 -22.76 23.49
C GLY A 112 -34.89 -23.89 22.46
N GLN A 113 -33.83 -24.69 22.41
CA GLN A 113 -33.89 -26.15 22.27
C GLN A 113 -32.46 -26.70 22.34
N THR A 114 -32.23 -27.56 23.34
CA THR A 114 -31.02 -28.37 23.46
C THR A 114 -30.97 -29.41 22.34
N PRO A 115 -29.79 -29.69 21.75
CA PRO A 115 -29.52 -31.03 21.26
C PRO A 115 -28.30 -31.64 21.95
N VAL A 116 -28.51 -32.91 22.31
CA VAL A 116 -27.59 -33.88 22.86
C VAL A 116 -26.43 -34.16 21.90
N SER A 117 -25.26 -34.40 22.50
CA SER A 117 -24.03 -34.87 21.87
C SER A 117 -24.21 -36.17 21.07
N THR A 118 -23.66 -36.23 19.86
CA THR A 118 -23.22 -37.48 19.21
C THR A 118 -22.06 -37.16 18.26
N PRO A 119 -20.94 -37.91 18.28
CA PRO A 119 -19.79 -37.69 17.40
C PRO A 119 -19.93 -38.49 16.10
N GLY A 120 -19.67 -37.87 14.94
CA GLY A 120 -19.61 -38.61 13.68
C GLY A 120 -19.43 -37.77 12.42
N SER A 121 -18.27 -37.95 11.79
CA SER A 121 -17.97 -37.85 10.35
C SER A 121 -17.92 -36.48 9.65
N SER A 122 -16.66 -36.04 9.45
CA SER A 122 -16.02 -35.72 8.17
C SER A 122 -16.83 -35.04 7.05
N ALA A 123 -16.60 -33.74 6.87
CA ALA A 123 -16.25 -33.11 5.58
C ALA A 123 -16.09 -31.60 5.78
N SER A 124 -14.91 -31.17 6.22
CA SER A 124 -14.54 -29.75 6.28
C SER A 124 -13.78 -29.35 5.02
N THR A 125 -14.46 -28.58 4.18
CA THR A 125 -13.90 -27.55 3.30
C THR A 125 -12.69 -26.87 3.95
N PRO A 126 -11.60 -26.55 3.21
CA PRO A 126 -10.51 -25.76 3.78
C PRO A 126 -11.04 -24.34 4.06
N THR A 127 -11.43 -24.13 5.30
CA THR A 127 -11.64 -22.81 5.87
C THR A 127 -10.30 -22.10 5.81
N VAL A 128 -10.28 -21.02 5.03
CA VAL A 128 -9.17 -20.08 4.94
C VAL A 128 -8.75 -19.74 6.36
N ALA A 129 -7.56 -20.19 6.74
CA ALA A 129 -7.03 -19.99 8.07
C ALA A 129 -6.90 -18.48 8.33
N SER A 130 -7.82 -17.98 9.15
CA SER A 130 -7.62 -16.91 10.12
C SER A 130 -6.84 -15.70 9.59
N SER A 131 -7.52 -14.86 8.81
CA SER A 131 -7.17 -13.44 8.69
C SER A 131 -6.99 -12.87 10.11
N SER A 132 -5.84 -12.27 10.39
CA SER A 132 -5.54 -11.71 11.71
C SER A 132 -6.61 -10.68 12.08
N ALA A 133 -7.00 -10.57 13.36
CA ALA A 133 -8.02 -9.63 13.82
C ALA A 133 -7.73 -8.14 13.47
N TRP A 134 -6.49 -7.85 13.07
CA TRP A 134 -6.07 -6.55 12.54
C TRP A 134 -6.70 -6.18 11.19
N ASN A 135 -7.19 -7.16 10.44
CA ASN A 135 -7.67 -7.00 9.06
C ASN A 135 -9.18 -6.71 8.97
N GLN A 136 -9.86 -6.54 10.10
CA GLN A 136 -11.29 -6.21 10.13
C GLN A 136 -11.60 -4.73 9.80
N ALA A 137 -10.59 -3.86 9.72
CA ALA A 137 -10.78 -2.42 9.54
C ALA A 137 -10.82 -1.92 8.08
N GLY A 138 -11.04 -2.80 7.10
CA GLY A 138 -11.07 -2.40 5.68
C GLY A 138 -9.69 -2.13 5.08
N THR A 139 -8.65 -2.78 5.61
CA THR A 139 -7.31 -2.79 5.02
C THR A 139 -7.37 -3.48 3.65
N TRP A 140 -6.81 -2.83 2.63
CA TRP A 140 -6.68 -3.40 1.30
C TRP A 140 -5.69 -4.58 1.37
N GLU A 141 -6.22 -5.81 1.28
CA GLU A 141 -5.41 -7.02 1.13
C GLU A 141 -5.31 -7.33 -0.36
N GLU A 142 -4.11 -7.14 -0.92
CA GLU A 142 -3.75 -7.57 -2.26
C GLU A 142 -2.86 -8.81 -2.17
N ARG A 143 -3.25 -9.86 -2.89
CA ARG A 143 -2.44 -11.06 -3.07
C ARG A 143 -1.85 -11.04 -4.46
N ASN A 144 -0.52 -11.08 -4.56
CA ASN A 144 0.15 -11.31 -5.84
C ASN A 144 -0.15 -12.74 -6.32
N THR A 145 -0.59 -12.85 -7.58
CA THR A 145 -0.94 -14.09 -8.26
C THR A 145 -0.25 -14.24 -9.61
N THR A 146 0.77 -13.41 -9.88
CA THR A 146 1.47 -13.34 -11.17
C THR A 146 2.03 -14.68 -11.57
N GLU A 147 2.69 -15.41 -10.66
CA GLU A 147 3.30 -16.72 -10.99
C GLU A 147 2.25 -17.74 -11.48
N TRP A 148 1.11 -17.82 -10.79
CA TRP A 148 0.03 -18.72 -11.16
C TRP A 148 -0.60 -18.29 -12.49
N CYS A 149 -0.88 -16.99 -12.66
CA CYS A 149 -1.50 -16.47 -13.87
C CYS A 149 -0.61 -16.66 -15.09
N THR A 150 0.68 -16.31 -15.00
CA THR A 150 1.65 -16.47 -16.08
C THR A 150 1.78 -17.94 -16.50
N SER A 151 1.89 -18.87 -15.55
CA SER A 151 1.97 -20.31 -15.85
C SER A 151 0.67 -20.84 -16.45
N ARG A 152 -0.49 -20.39 -15.95
CA ARG A 152 -1.78 -20.89 -16.40
C ARG A 152 -2.16 -20.35 -17.77
N LEU A 153 -1.96 -19.07 -17.99
CA LEU A 153 -2.25 -18.38 -19.25
C LEU A 153 -1.37 -18.92 -20.39
N SER A 154 -0.05 -19.06 -20.16
CA SER A 154 0.85 -19.67 -21.15
C SER A 154 0.41 -21.07 -21.54
N SER A 155 0.18 -21.95 -20.56
CA SER A 155 -0.29 -23.31 -20.80
C SER A 155 -1.61 -23.36 -21.57
N ARG A 156 -2.56 -22.45 -21.29
CA ARG A 156 -3.84 -22.40 -21.99
C ARG A 156 -3.68 -22.00 -23.45
N ILE A 157 -2.89 -20.96 -23.70
CA ILE A 157 -2.61 -20.50 -25.07
C ILE A 157 -1.89 -21.61 -25.86
N GLU A 158 -0.89 -22.27 -25.28
CA GLU A 158 -0.15 -23.38 -25.93
C GLU A 158 -1.03 -24.59 -26.25
N THR A 159 -2.05 -24.88 -25.42
CA THR A 159 -3.00 -25.97 -25.71
C THR A 159 -4.03 -25.64 -26.79
N THR A 160 -3.99 -24.43 -27.36
CA THR A 160 -4.98 -23.98 -28.34
C THR A 160 -4.71 -24.60 -29.71
N LEU A 161 -5.74 -25.27 -30.25
CA LEU A 161 -5.75 -25.82 -31.59
C LEU A 161 -7.08 -25.54 -32.26
N THR A 162 -7.07 -25.40 -33.57
CA THR A 162 -8.28 -25.37 -34.41
C THR A 162 -8.13 -26.35 -35.56
N THR A 163 -9.23 -26.96 -35.98
CA THR A 163 -9.26 -27.88 -37.11
C THR A 163 -10.35 -27.45 -38.07
N THR A 164 -9.93 -27.10 -39.28
CA THR A 164 -10.81 -26.88 -40.44
C THR A 164 -10.89 -28.16 -41.28
N GLU A 165 -11.71 -28.16 -42.35
CA GLU A 165 -11.89 -29.35 -43.21
C GLU A 165 -10.58 -29.90 -43.79
N SER A 166 -9.59 -29.03 -44.06
CA SER A 166 -8.34 -29.41 -44.74
C SER A 166 -7.06 -29.08 -43.96
N PHE A 167 -7.14 -28.25 -42.92
CA PHE A 167 -5.96 -27.76 -42.19
C PHE A 167 -6.18 -27.75 -40.69
N THR A 168 -5.12 -28.00 -39.93
CA THR A 168 -5.11 -27.84 -38.48
C THR A 168 -4.14 -26.73 -38.10
N GLY A 169 -4.64 -25.69 -37.44
CA GLY A 169 -3.83 -24.63 -36.86
C GLY A 169 -3.54 -24.95 -35.39
N ARG A 170 -2.28 -24.88 -34.98
CA ARG A 170 -1.89 -25.07 -33.58
C ARG A 170 -0.90 -24.01 -33.14
N VAL A 171 -0.97 -23.66 -31.86
CA VAL A 171 0.07 -22.84 -31.24
C VAL A 171 1.29 -23.70 -31.02
N GLU A 172 2.44 -23.26 -31.55
CA GLU A 172 3.72 -23.95 -31.35
C GLU A 172 4.28 -23.59 -29.98
N LYS A 173 4.28 -22.28 -29.65
CA LYS A 173 4.87 -21.77 -28.42
C LYS A 173 4.38 -20.36 -28.11
N VAL A 174 4.28 -20.05 -26.80
CA VAL A 174 4.24 -18.66 -26.33
C VAL A 174 5.67 -18.12 -26.23
N SER A 175 6.05 -17.26 -27.16
CA SER A 175 7.42 -16.73 -27.26
C SER A 175 7.72 -15.70 -26.17
N GLU A 176 6.75 -14.85 -25.84
CA GLU A 176 6.84 -13.85 -24.79
C GLU A 176 5.50 -13.77 -24.05
N LEU A 177 5.56 -13.65 -22.72
CA LEU A 177 4.40 -13.38 -21.87
C LEU A 177 4.86 -12.49 -20.72
N ASN A 178 4.57 -11.19 -20.81
CA ASN A 178 4.96 -10.21 -19.79
C ASN A 178 3.72 -9.57 -19.18
N GLY A 179 3.73 -9.40 -17.87
CA GLY A 179 2.62 -8.80 -17.16
C GLY A 179 2.58 -9.21 -15.71
N ASP A 180 1.56 -8.75 -15.02
CA ASP A 180 1.32 -9.04 -13.62
C ASP A 180 -0.15 -9.29 -13.34
N ALA A 181 -0.39 -9.99 -12.23
CA ALA A 181 -1.73 -10.29 -11.77
C ALA A 181 -1.80 -10.30 -10.26
N SER A 182 -2.87 -9.74 -9.73
CA SER A 182 -3.17 -9.75 -8.32
C SER A 182 -4.67 -9.85 -8.06
N VAL A 183 -4.99 -10.27 -6.83
CA VAL A 183 -6.35 -10.32 -6.34
C VAL A 183 -6.45 -9.44 -5.11
N ALA A 184 -7.25 -8.39 -5.22
CA ALA A 184 -7.50 -7.45 -4.13
C ALA A 184 -8.88 -7.68 -3.51
N MET A 185 -8.99 -7.59 -2.19
CA MET A 185 -10.27 -7.55 -1.49
C MET A 185 -10.66 -6.11 -1.15
N THR A 186 -11.71 -5.61 -1.80
CA THR A 186 -12.27 -4.27 -1.58
C THR A 186 -13.71 -4.39 -1.10
N ASN A 187 -14.02 -3.88 0.10
CA ASN A 187 -15.38 -3.90 0.67
C ASN A 187 -16.04 -5.30 0.65
N GLY A 188 -15.25 -6.34 0.95
CA GLY A 188 -15.72 -7.73 0.94
C GLY A 188 -15.94 -8.35 -0.44
N LYS A 189 -15.59 -7.66 -1.54
CA LYS A 189 -15.63 -8.19 -2.91
C LYS A 189 -14.21 -8.38 -3.45
N LYS A 190 -13.98 -9.52 -4.11
CA LYS A 190 -12.74 -9.78 -4.84
C LYS A 190 -12.69 -8.95 -6.12
N ARG A 191 -11.52 -8.39 -6.41
CA ARG A 191 -11.18 -7.68 -7.64
C ARG A 191 -9.98 -8.40 -8.24
N TYR A 192 -10.17 -8.97 -9.41
CA TYR A 192 -9.13 -9.62 -10.19
C TYR A 192 -8.50 -8.58 -11.08
N ILE A 193 -7.22 -8.30 -10.86
CA ILE A 193 -6.46 -7.28 -11.57
C ILE A 193 -5.37 -8.05 -12.30
N PHE A 194 -5.34 -7.93 -13.62
CA PHE A 194 -4.26 -8.47 -14.42
C PHE A 194 -4.09 -7.62 -15.66
N ASP A 195 -2.86 -7.53 -16.13
CA ASP A 195 -2.47 -6.86 -17.35
C ASP A 195 -1.29 -7.64 -17.94
N TYR A 196 -1.51 -8.22 -19.11
CA TYR A 196 -0.52 -9.02 -19.82
C TYR A 196 -0.44 -8.63 -21.29
N ASN A 197 0.75 -8.75 -21.84
CA ASN A 197 1.00 -8.85 -23.28
C ASN A 197 1.61 -10.22 -23.60
N ALA A 198 1.25 -10.77 -24.76
CA ALA A 198 1.78 -12.04 -25.23
C ALA A 198 2.16 -12.00 -26.71
N GLU A 199 3.24 -12.68 -27.05
CA GLU A 199 3.64 -12.98 -28.44
C GLU A 199 3.64 -14.50 -28.64
N VAL A 200 2.88 -14.97 -29.62
CA VAL A 200 2.60 -16.39 -29.83
C VAL A 200 3.02 -16.80 -31.23
N THR A 201 3.81 -17.87 -31.35
CA THR A 201 4.14 -18.48 -32.64
C THR A 201 3.17 -19.62 -32.94
N TYR A 202 2.69 -19.68 -34.18
CA TYR A 202 1.74 -20.69 -34.60
C TYR A 202 2.19 -21.35 -35.90
N GLU A 203 1.72 -22.57 -36.09
CA GLU A 203 1.88 -23.33 -37.32
C GLU A 203 0.54 -23.88 -37.80
N ILE A 204 0.42 -23.99 -39.11
CA ILE A 204 -0.72 -24.60 -39.78
C ILE A 204 -0.18 -25.80 -40.55
N VAL A 205 -0.78 -26.95 -40.30
CA VAL A 205 -0.46 -28.22 -40.94
C VAL A 205 -1.61 -28.68 -41.83
N ASP A 206 -1.29 -29.46 -42.86
CA ASP A 206 -2.29 -30.14 -43.67
C ASP A 206 -2.77 -31.46 -43.04
N GLN A 207 -3.55 -32.25 -43.78
CA GLN A 207 -4.01 -33.57 -43.34
C GLN A 207 -2.88 -34.61 -43.21
N SER A 208 -1.72 -34.36 -43.81
CA SER A 208 -0.50 -35.19 -43.72
C SER A 208 0.40 -34.79 -42.54
N ASP A 209 -0.01 -33.79 -41.75
CA ASP A 209 0.76 -33.15 -40.68
C ASP A 209 2.02 -32.38 -41.19
N ASP A 210 2.04 -32.04 -42.48
CA ASP A 210 3.10 -31.23 -43.07
C ASP A 210 2.84 -29.75 -42.82
N VAL A 211 3.84 -29.03 -42.32
CA VAL A 211 3.74 -27.59 -42.02
C VAL A 211 3.61 -26.79 -43.30
N VAL A 212 2.41 -26.31 -43.61
CA VAL A 212 2.12 -25.50 -44.80
C VAL A 212 2.39 -24.03 -44.58
N ALA A 213 2.16 -23.51 -43.37
CA ALA A 213 2.37 -22.10 -43.05
C ALA A 213 2.74 -21.87 -41.58
N THR A 214 3.50 -20.82 -41.32
CA THR A 214 3.87 -20.41 -39.95
C THR A 214 3.86 -18.90 -39.82
N GLY A 215 3.59 -18.41 -38.61
CA GLY A 215 3.60 -16.99 -38.34
C GLY A 215 3.56 -16.69 -36.84
N THR A 216 3.32 -15.41 -36.56
CA THR A 216 3.27 -14.89 -35.19
C THR A 216 1.99 -14.09 -34.99
N MET A 217 1.36 -14.23 -33.83
CA MET A 217 0.26 -13.39 -33.36
C MET A 217 0.69 -12.63 -32.10
N LYS A 218 0.26 -11.38 -31.98
CA LYS A 218 0.47 -10.55 -30.80
C LYS A 218 -0.85 -10.28 -30.11
N LEU A 219 -0.86 -10.43 -28.79
CA LEU A 219 -1.95 -10.06 -27.92
C LEU A 219 -1.43 -8.88 -27.08
N PRO A 220 -1.62 -7.63 -27.53
CA PRO A 220 -1.01 -6.48 -26.90
C PRO A 220 -1.65 -6.12 -25.55
N ASP A 221 -2.94 -6.45 -25.36
CA ASP A 221 -3.71 -6.09 -24.17
C ASP A 221 -4.59 -7.28 -23.75
N ILE A 222 -4.14 -7.99 -22.72
CA ILE A 222 -4.90 -9.02 -22.00
C ILE A 222 -5.10 -8.50 -20.58
N CYS A 223 -6.18 -7.74 -20.35
CA CYS A 223 -6.50 -7.20 -19.03
C CYS A 223 -7.90 -7.58 -18.52
N SER A 224 -8.14 -7.34 -17.23
CA SER A 224 -9.39 -7.74 -16.57
C SER A 224 -10.66 -7.01 -17.04
N GLY A 225 -10.51 -5.94 -17.83
CA GLY A 225 -11.60 -5.19 -18.43
C GLY A 225 -11.99 -5.65 -19.84
N VAL A 226 -11.19 -6.49 -20.49
CA VAL A 226 -11.38 -6.90 -21.88
C VAL A 226 -12.48 -7.96 -21.98
N THR A 227 -13.48 -7.71 -22.83
CA THR A 227 -14.49 -8.71 -23.18
C THR A 227 -14.04 -9.54 -24.39
N ASN A 228 -14.76 -10.61 -24.74
CA ASN A 228 -14.39 -11.49 -25.85
C ASN A 228 -14.25 -10.74 -27.19
N GLU A 229 -15.07 -9.71 -27.39
CA GLU A 229 -15.13 -8.90 -28.60
C GLU A 229 -14.03 -7.84 -28.63
N ASP A 230 -13.57 -7.40 -27.45
CA ASP A 230 -12.54 -6.37 -27.29
C ASP A 230 -11.11 -6.95 -27.30
N LEU A 231 -10.96 -8.26 -27.13
CA LEU A 231 -9.64 -8.89 -27.08
C LEU A 231 -8.95 -8.82 -28.44
N GLU A 232 -7.96 -7.94 -28.52
CA GLU A 232 -7.17 -7.72 -29.72
C GLU A 232 -6.19 -8.86 -29.95
N VAL A 233 -6.23 -9.43 -31.15
CA VAL A 233 -5.23 -10.39 -31.63
C VAL A 233 -4.69 -9.87 -32.95
N VAL A 234 -3.48 -9.33 -32.90
CA VAL A 234 -2.78 -8.77 -34.06
C VAL A 234 -2.05 -9.88 -34.78
N ILE A 235 -2.54 -10.25 -35.96
CA ILE A 235 -1.91 -11.25 -36.80
C ILE A 235 -0.77 -10.58 -37.58
N LEU A 236 0.46 -11.03 -37.35
CA LEU A 236 1.61 -10.55 -38.11
C LEU A 236 1.72 -11.25 -39.47
N GLY A 237 2.62 -10.75 -40.31
CA GLY A 237 2.93 -11.38 -41.59
C GLY A 237 3.39 -12.83 -41.45
N TRP A 238 3.23 -13.60 -42.51
CA TRP A 238 3.70 -14.97 -42.56
C TRP A 238 5.23 -15.04 -42.42
N LYS A 239 5.71 -15.95 -41.58
CA LYS A 239 7.11 -16.37 -41.57
C LYS A 239 7.37 -17.40 -42.68
N LYS A 240 6.45 -18.35 -42.83
CA LYS A 240 6.33 -19.23 -44.00
C LYS A 240 4.92 -19.06 -44.56
N ALA A 241 4.80 -18.53 -45.76
CA ALA A 241 3.52 -18.40 -46.44
C ALA A 241 3.12 -19.75 -47.09
N PRO A 242 1.80 -20.05 -47.17
CA PRO A 242 1.33 -21.24 -47.87
C PRO A 242 1.60 -21.11 -49.38
N SER A 243 2.03 -22.21 -50.01
CA SER A 243 2.28 -22.27 -51.45
C SER A 243 1.00 -22.44 -52.27
N GLU A 244 0.01 -23.13 -51.70
CA GLU A 244 -1.30 -23.43 -52.29
C GLU A 244 -2.38 -23.20 -51.23
N ASN A 245 -3.66 -23.11 -51.62
CA ASN A 245 -4.79 -23.02 -50.69
C ASN A 245 -4.74 -21.82 -49.72
N MET A 246 -4.21 -20.68 -50.21
CA MET A 246 -4.00 -19.45 -49.43
C MET A 246 -5.27 -18.97 -48.70
N GLU A 247 -6.44 -19.11 -49.33
CA GLU A 247 -7.72 -18.71 -48.75
C GLU A 247 -8.09 -19.59 -47.54
N GLN A 248 -8.08 -20.91 -47.70
CA GLN A 248 -8.41 -21.84 -46.60
C GLN A 248 -7.39 -21.76 -45.45
N VAL A 249 -6.10 -21.59 -45.77
CA VAL A 249 -5.05 -21.40 -44.75
C VAL A 249 -5.25 -20.09 -43.99
N THR A 250 -5.69 -19.03 -44.67
CA THR A 250 -6.01 -17.74 -44.04
C THR A 250 -7.27 -17.82 -43.17
N GLU A 251 -8.27 -18.59 -43.60
CA GLU A 251 -9.46 -18.89 -42.81
C GLU A 251 -9.10 -19.68 -41.53
N CYS A 252 -8.34 -20.77 -41.66
CA CYS A 252 -7.85 -21.55 -40.52
C CYS A 252 -7.05 -20.69 -39.54
N ARG A 253 -6.21 -19.77 -40.04
CA ARG A 253 -5.50 -18.79 -39.20
C ARG A 253 -6.47 -17.88 -38.44
N THR A 254 -7.51 -17.41 -39.11
CA THR A 254 -8.54 -16.54 -38.50
C THR A 254 -9.27 -17.30 -37.39
N GLU A 255 -9.69 -18.54 -37.64
CA GLU A 255 -10.29 -19.40 -36.62
C GLU A 255 -9.37 -19.65 -35.44
N LEU A 256 -8.07 -19.89 -35.67
CA LEU A 256 -7.10 -20.06 -34.61
C LEU A 256 -7.03 -18.80 -33.73
N SER A 257 -7.10 -17.61 -34.32
CA SER A 257 -7.17 -16.35 -33.57
C SER A 257 -8.42 -16.26 -32.70
N HIS A 258 -9.57 -16.77 -33.17
CA HIS A 258 -10.80 -16.83 -32.37
C HIS A 258 -10.68 -17.84 -31.23
N GLU A 259 -10.04 -18.98 -31.46
CA GLU A 259 -9.87 -20.00 -30.43
C GLU A 259 -8.88 -19.53 -29.34
N ILE A 260 -7.83 -18.77 -29.72
CA ILE A 260 -6.96 -18.11 -28.75
C ILE A 260 -7.77 -17.15 -27.87
N ARG A 261 -8.69 -16.36 -28.43
CA ARG A 261 -9.56 -15.48 -27.63
C ARG A 261 -10.42 -16.26 -26.63
N LYS A 262 -10.98 -17.40 -27.05
CA LYS A 262 -11.76 -18.28 -26.16
C LYS A 262 -10.88 -18.90 -25.06
N SER A 263 -9.65 -19.26 -25.40
CA SER A 263 -8.67 -19.80 -24.44
C SER A 263 -8.34 -18.79 -23.34
N VAL A 264 -8.10 -17.53 -23.71
CA VAL A 264 -7.90 -16.42 -22.77
C VAL A 264 -9.14 -16.19 -21.90
N LEU A 265 -10.34 -16.21 -22.48
CA LEU A 265 -11.58 -16.07 -21.71
C LEU A 265 -11.77 -17.19 -20.68
N THR A 266 -11.43 -18.42 -21.07
CA THR A 266 -11.48 -19.58 -20.18
C THR A 266 -10.50 -19.40 -19.03
N PHE A 267 -9.30 -18.87 -19.29
CA PHE A 267 -8.35 -18.49 -18.25
C PHE A 267 -8.96 -17.49 -17.25
N VAL A 268 -9.70 -16.47 -17.71
CA VAL A 268 -10.36 -15.51 -16.82
C VAL A 268 -11.37 -16.20 -15.89
N GLN A 269 -12.14 -17.17 -16.41
CA GLN A 269 -13.07 -17.95 -15.60
C GLN A 269 -12.35 -18.83 -14.58
N GLU A 270 -11.23 -19.44 -14.96
CA GLU A 270 -10.38 -20.23 -14.07
C GLU A 270 -9.77 -19.36 -12.97
N PHE A 271 -9.27 -18.16 -13.31
CA PHE A 271 -8.70 -17.21 -12.36
C PHE A 271 -9.73 -16.80 -11.31
N ASN A 272 -10.93 -16.46 -11.76
CA ASN A 272 -12.06 -16.10 -10.90
C ASN A 272 -12.52 -17.26 -10.00
N SER A 273 -12.36 -18.50 -10.45
CA SER A 273 -12.78 -19.70 -9.69
C SER A 273 -11.71 -20.16 -8.70
N PHE A 274 -10.44 -19.99 -9.03
CA PHE A 274 -9.33 -20.44 -8.20
C PHE A 274 -9.07 -19.48 -7.02
N TYR A 275 -9.20 -18.16 -7.23
CA TYR A 275 -8.90 -17.15 -6.21
C TYR A 275 -10.11 -16.46 -5.62
#